data_AF-N6U5P7-F1
#
_entry.id   AF-N6U5P7-F1
#
_cell.length_a   1.000
_cell.length_b   1.000
_cell.length_c   1.000
_cell.angle_alpha   90.00
_cell.angle_beta   90.00
_cell.angle_gamma   90.00
#
_symmetry.space_group_name_H-M   'P 1'
#
loop_
_entity.id
_entity.type
_entity.pdbx_description
1 polymer ?
#
loop_
_entity_poly.entity_id
_entity_poly.type
_entity_poly.pdbx_seq_one_letter_code
_entity_poly.pdbx_strand_id
1 'polypeptide(L)'
;MSVIDKAAAATTAIQDQAGKALDVLQYGFNGRIVNGFDIYTDPSGRHSNLLEARKAIDPALELMKATKWPTEAEYAAAEQA
;
A
#
# COMPACT_ATOMS: atom_id res chain seq x y z
N MET A 1 8.77 23.44 -0.73
CA MET A 1 8.09 22.39 0.06
C MET A 1 8.88 22.12 1.31
N SER A 2 8.22 22.25 2.46
CA SER A 2 8.71 21.87 3.78
C SER A 2 8.95 20.35 3.85
N VAL A 3 9.61 19.86 4.92
CA VAL A 3 9.73 18.41 5.18
C VAL A 3 8.34 17.79 5.36
N ILE A 4 7.40 18.52 5.98
CA ILE A 4 6.01 18.11 6.17
C ILE A 4 5.30 17.98 4.82
N ASP A 5 5.43 18.95 3.91
CA ASP A 5 4.77 18.87 2.59
C ASP A 5 5.26 17.65 1.82
N LYS A 6 6.58 17.36 1.90
CA LYS A 6 7.18 16.20 1.22
C LYS A 6 6.68 14.88 1.81
N ALA A 7 6.58 14.80 3.13
CA ALA A 7 6.03 13.65 3.81
C ALA A 7 4.55 13.45 3.49
N ALA A 8 3.75 14.52 3.45
CA ALA A 8 2.33 14.46 3.07
C ALA A 8 2.15 13.96 1.63
N ALA A 9 2.96 14.46 0.68
CA ALA A 9 2.93 13.97 -0.70
C ALA A 9 3.30 12.48 -0.79
N ALA A 10 4.32 12.04 -0.03
CA ALA A 10 4.68 10.63 0.05
C ALA A 10 3.56 9.78 0.68
N THR A 11 2.89 10.28 1.72
CA THR A 11 1.72 9.62 2.33
C THR A 11 0.62 9.37 1.30
N THR A 12 0.25 10.38 0.51
CA THR A 12 -0.74 10.20 -0.57
C THR A 12 -0.30 9.13 -1.56
N ALA A 13 0.94 9.18 -2.05
CA ALA A 13 1.45 8.20 -3.00
C ALA A 13 1.49 6.78 -2.42
N ILE A 14 1.85 6.62 -1.15
CA ILE A 14 1.83 5.32 -0.45
C ILE A 14 0.40 4.79 -0.34
N GLN A 15 -0.57 5.66 0.02
CA GLN A 15 -1.98 5.28 0.10
C GLN A 15 -2.54 4.85 -1.26
N ASP A 16 -2.18 5.54 -2.34
CA ASP A 16 -2.61 5.16 -3.69
C ASP A 16 -2.11 3.76 -4.08
N GLN A 17 -0.86 3.44 -3.75
CA GLN A 17 -0.28 2.11 -4.02
C GLN A 17 -0.89 1.03 -3.11
N ALA A 18 -1.08 1.33 -1.83
CA ALA A 18 -1.75 0.44 -0.90
C ALA A 18 -3.20 0.15 -1.33
N GLY A 19 -3.92 1.15 -1.83
CA GLY A 19 -5.27 1.02 -2.39
C GLY A 19 -5.31 0.06 -3.57
N LYS A 20 -4.38 0.17 -4.53
CA LYS A 20 -4.29 -0.77 -5.67
C LYS A 20 -4.04 -2.20 -5.20
N ALA A 21 -3.16 -2.40 -4.22
CA ALA A 21 -2.92 -3.73 -3.65
C ALA A 21 -4.19 -4.28 -3.00
N LEU A 22 -4.91 -3.43 -2.24
CA LEU A 22 -6.15 -3.80 -1.59
C LEU A 22 -7.23 -4.20 -2.61
N ASP A 23 -7.41 -3.45 -3.68
CA ASP A 23 -8.40 -3.74 -4.73
C ASP A 23 -8.16 -5.13 -5.34
N VAL A 24 -6.91 -5.44 -5.67
CA VAL A 24 -6.52 -6.75 -6.23
C VAL A 24 -6.76 -7.89 -5.23
N LEU A 25 -6.40 -7.67 -3.96
CA LEU A 25 -6.60 -8.67 -2.91
C LEU A 25 -8.09 -8.90 -2.63
N GLN A 26 -8.89 -7.84 -2.58
CA GLN A 26 -10.34 -7.94 -2.40
C GLN A 26 -10.98 -8.68 -3.57
N TYR A 27 -10.63 -8.33 -4.81
CA TYR A 27 -11.09 -9.05 -6.00
C TYR A 27 -10.68 -10.53 -5.98
N GLY A 28 -9.44 -10.80 -5.56
CA GLY A 28 -8.84 -12.13 -5.58
C GLY A 28 -9.25 -13.04 -4.41
N PHE A 29 -9.68 -12.48 -3.28
CA PHE A 29 -9.79 -13.27 -2.05
C PHE A 29 -11.09 -13.07 -1.25
N ASN A 30 -12.01 -12.19 -1.67
CA ASN A 30 -13.30 -12.06 -1.02
C ASN A 30 -14.29 -13.16 -1.45
N GLY A 31 -15.08 -13.64 -0.49
CA GLY A 31 -16.12 -14.65 -0.69
C GLY A 31 -15.61 -16.10 -0.66
N ARG A 32 -16.46 -17.05 -1.07
CA ARG A 32 -16.07 -18.47 -1.15
C ARG A 32 -15.31 -18.72 -2.46
N ILE A 33 -14.00 -18.81 -2.37
CA ILE A 33 -13.07 -19.00 -3.51
C ILE A 33 -12.53 -20.44 -3.63
N VAL A 34 -13.01 -21.34 -2.78
CA VAL A 34 -12.59 -22.74 -2.70
C VAL A 34 -13.70 -23.69 -3.16
N ASN A 35 -13.34 -24.84 -3.71
CA ASN A 35 -14.24 -25.87 -4.19
C ASN A 35 -14.82 -26.73 -3.04
N GLY A 36 -15.50 -27.83 -3.35
CA GLY A 36 -16.10 -28.74 -2.36
C GLY A 36 -15.10 -29.51 -1.48
N PHE A 37 -13.80 -29.39 -1.75
CA PHE A 37 -12.69 -29.99 -1.01
C PHE A 37 -11.80 -28.94 -0.33
N ASP A 38 -12.29 -27.70 -0.20
CA ASP A 38 -11.56 -26.57 0.39
C ASP A 38 -10.25 -26.19 -0.33
N ILE A 39 -10.11 -26.57 -1.59
CA ILE A 39 -8.99 -26.18 -2.46
C ILE A 39 -9.42 -25.00 -3.32
N TYR A 40 -8.53 -24.03 -3.56
CA TYR A 40 -8.82 -22.92 -4.48
C TYR A 40 -9.37 -23.42 -5.82
N THR A 41 -10.49 -22.84 -6.24
CA THR A 41 -11.13 -23.19 -7.52
C THR A 41 -10.25 -22.76 -8.70
N ASP A 42 -9.45 -21.71 -8.50
CA ASP A 42 -8.50 -21.17 -9.47
C ASP A 42 -7.19 -20.74 -8.76
N PRO A 43 -6.28 -21.69 -8.49
CA PRO A 43 -5.02 -21.41 -7.81
C PRO A 43 -4.09 -20.51 -8.63
N SER A 44 -4.07 -20.67 -9.96
CA SER A 44 -3.22 -19.87 -10.85
C SER A 44 -3.64 -18.40 -10.85
N GLY A 45 -4.95 -18.10 -10.88
CA GLY A 45 -5.43 -16.74 -10.72
C GLY A 45 -5.16 -16.17 -9.34
N ARG A 46 -5.27 -16.97 -8.26
CA ARG A 46 -4.89 -16.52 -6.90
C ARG A 46 -3.41 -16.15 -6.84
N HIS A 47 -2.55 -16.96 -7.45
CA HIS A 47 -1.12 -16.66 -7.55
C HIS A 47 -0.86 -15.36 -8.33
N SER A 48 -1.51 -15.17 -9.48
CA SER A 48 -1.40 -13.93 -10.27
C SER A 48 -1.86 -12.70 -9.49
N ASN A 49 -2.98 -12.78 -8.75
CA ASN A 49 -3.46 -11.70 -7.90
C ASN A 49 -2.46 -11.33 -6.80
N LEU A 50 -1.82 -12.32 -6.17
CA LEU A 50 -0.78 -12.06 -5.17
C LEU A 50 0.44 -11.38 -5.77
N LEU A 51 0.87 -11.81 -6.96
CA LEU A 51 1.98 -11.16 -7.66
C LEU A 51 1.65 -9.71 -8.03
N GLU A 52 0.43 -9.45 -8.47
CA GLU A 52 -0.01 -8.09 -8.84
C GLU A 52 -0.14 -7.19 -7.60
N ALA A 53 -0.69 -7.69 -6.49
CA ALA A 53 -0.70 -6.96 -5.23
C ALA A 53 0.73 -6.64 -4.76
N ARG A 54 1.67 -7.58 -4.90
CA ARG A 54 3.09 -7.35 -4.56
C ARG A 54 3.71 -6.23 -5.39
N LYS A 55 3.41 -6.14 -6.70
CA LYS A 55 3.92 -5.05 -7.55
C LYS A 55 3.49 -3.66 -7.10
N ALA A 56 2.36 -3.53 -6.39
CA ALA A 56 1.92 -2.27 -5.80
C ALA A 56 2.52 -2.06 -4.39
N ILE A 57 2.67 -3.14 -3.60
CA ILE A 57 3.27 -3.07 -2.26
C ILE A 57 4.75 -2.68 -2.32
N ASP A 58 5.53 -3.26 -3.23
CA ASP A 58 6.99 -3.01 -3.28
C ASP A 58 7.32 -1.51 -3.46
N PRO A 59 6.72 -0.76 -4.42
CA PRO A 59 6.89 0.69 -4.50
C PRO A 59 6.43 1.47 -3.27
N ALA A 60 5.34 1.04 -2.62
CA ALA A 60 4.85 1.69 -1.40
C ALA A 60 5.88 1.57 -0.27
N LEU A 61 6.49 0.40 -0.10
CA LEU A 61 7.54 0.15 0.88
C LEU A 61 8.81 0.95 0.57
N GLU A 62 9.22 1.01 -0.69
CA GLU A 62 10.38 1.81 -1.10
C GLU A 62 10.16 3.31 -0.83
N LEU A 63 8.96 3.83 -1.13
CA LEU A 63 8.59 5.21 -0.78
C LEU A 63 8.60 5.43 0.73
N MET A 64 8.04 4.51 1.50
CA MET A 64 7.97 4.62 2.97
C MET A 64 9.37 4.66 3.60
N LYS A 65 10.31 3.90 3.04
CA LYS A 65 11.73 3.87 3.43
C LYS A 65 12.49 5.12 2.99
N ALA A 66 12.24 5.61 1.78
CA ALA A 66 12.91 6.79 1.23
C ALA A 66 12.40 8.10 1.83
N THR A 67 11.18 8.09 2.39
CA THR A 67 10.56 9.29 2.97
C THR A 67 11.26 9.70 4.25
N LYS A 68 11.78 10.94 4.27
CA LYS A 68 12.16 11.60 5.52
C LYS A 68 10.89 12.02 6.24
N TRP A 69 10.51 11.26 7.27
CA TRP A 69 9.37 11.57 8.11
C TRP A 69 9.70 12.78 9.02
N PRO A 70 8.77 13.74 9.21
CA PRO A 70 9.04 14.92 10.00
C PRO A 70 9.20 14.56 11.47
N THR A 71 10.11 15.25 12.14
CA THR A 71 10.32 15.19 13.58
C THR A 71 9.34 16.11 14.32
N GLU A 72 9.16 15.90 15.62
CA GLU A 72 8.34 16.78 16.47
C GLU A 72 8.77 18.25 16.40
N ALA A 73 10.08 18.52 16.33
CA ALA A 73 10.61 19.87 16.20
C ALA A 73 10.26 20.52 14.85
N GLU A 74 10.26 19.74 13.76
CA GLU A 74 9.85 20.22 12.44
C GLU A 74 8.34 20.54 12.40
N TYR A 75 7.51 19.79 13.13
CA TYR A 75 6.09 20.13 13.32
C TYR A 75 5.89 21.40 14.15
N ALA A 76 6.53 21.49 15.33
CA ALA A 76 6.41 22.65 16.21
C ALA A 76 6.87 23.96 15.54
N ALA A 77 7.92 23.90 14.71
CA ALA A 77 8.38 25.05 13.93
C ALA A 77 7.38 25.47 12.84
N ALA A 78 6.64 24.54 12.25
CA ALA A 78 5.63 24.83 11.24
C ALA A 78 4.34 25.41 11.83
N GLU A 79 3.96 25.02 13.05
CA GLU A 79 2.78 25.56 13.75
C GLU A 79 2.98 26.99 14.26
N GLN A 80 4.23 27.42 14.42
CA GLN A 80 4.60 28.76 14.90
C GLN A 80 4.87 29.77 13.76
N ALA A 81 4.86 29.32 12.51
CA ALA A 81 5.16 30.11 11.30
C ALA A 81 3.87 30.61 10.62
#